data_AF-A0AAE1I9K5-F1
#
_entry.id   AF-A0AAE1I9K5-F1
#
_cell.length_a   1.000
_cell.length_b   1.000
_cell.length_c   1.000
_cell.angle_alpha   90.00
_cell.angle_beta   90.00
_cell.angle_gamma   90.00
#
_symmetry.space_group_name_H-M   'P 1'
#
loop_
_entity.id
_entity.type
_entity.pdbx_description
1 polymer ?
#
loop_
_entity_poly.entity_id
_entity_poly.type
_entity_poly.pdbx_seq_one_letter_code
_entity_poly.pdbx_strand_id
1 'polypeptide(L)'
;MELSQQSIHDVIHPTAAFSDESIWEQSAANAAVEAARETSWDESPLNPKNRIDSLEPPARPLWRIDGCTAFGTQFYAVPLFMDSIPPFRIDVFIPEPATLSRELRSVLDMDVAFYTRDASRISQLGVTQHVLRLLQYWTSTLDDPPQIYQNIPFGSRIVFNNLPRDVSQVQVCIAPTYYLERQMLSVASFESFWGSHLDLPPTVDVHDVVYLSQLHDSVCLIEYEGKTWIFKALTSYTKYLYHELRQLLSIKAHPNIVARPVHLITKKCSFGSKTAVLGFTLEFHVHGSLRDLIPFLQVHDRVSLADKAKWSVQLASALVHLRETSSIFYPDLRLDNIVLTESGDVVMVDFEQRGVWCEFAAPEVNAIEYVRLLAVDDEIPSRIVDKYAAMLTSMLPGWEEMGQGEDYVWPSKGYNVPWACLTPKEQEACEVYMLGRVLWCIFESESAPQRAAVWLSYRWEPLVEFPGYTRTPPAMRDLIDRCTRGRQAGLSRLIVRRRDKLVLRDLENTGESTAKEVQKTARDWWAKEIADSEAWLMERAEGMKRGDWNENYYDRPSLREVREELTKFLEENHFC
;
A
#
# COMPACT_ATOMS: atom_id res chain seq x y z
N MET A 1 18.86 -10.87 10.04
CA MET A 1 19.08 -9.41 9.89
C MET A 1 17.92 -8.68 10.55
N GLU A 2 18.14 -7.59 11.30
CA GLU A 2 17.02 -6.82 11.86
C GLU A 2 16.19 -6.18 10.74
N LEU A 3 14.88 -6.10 10.93
CA LEU A 3 13.95 -5.47 10.00
C LEU A 3 13.94 -3.95 10.24
N SER A 4 14.34 -3.20 9.22
CA SER A 4 14.40 -1.74 9.19
C SER A 4 14.20 -1.24 7.76
N GLN A 5 13.98 0.07 7.57
CA GLN A 5 13.92 0.68 6.23
C GLN A 5 15.18 0.37 5.41
N GLN A 6 16.37 0.49 6.03
CA GLN A 6 17.63 0.11 5.38
C GLN A 6 17.66 -1.37 4.96
N SER A 7 17.15 -2.28 5.79
CA SER A 7 17.10 -3.70 5.41
C SER A 7 16.14 -3.97 4.25
N ILE A 8 15.09 -3.16 4.07
CA ILE A 8 14.20 -3.27 2.91
C ILE A 8 14.97 -2.87 1.65
N HIS A 9 15.69 -1.74 1.70
CA HIS A 9 16.58 -1.31 0.63
C HIS A 9 17.62 -2.39 0.30
N ASP A 10 18.37 -2.87 1.29
CA ASP A 10 19.53 -3.74 1.06
C ASP A 10 19.22 -5.23 0.85
N VAL A 11 17.96 -5.65 1.00
CA VAL A 11 17.58 -7.06 0.86
C VAL A 11 16.38 -7.24 -0.07
N ILE A 12 15.35 -6.40 0.07
CA ILE A 12 14.06 -6.64 -0.60
C ILE A 12 13.92 -5.83 -1.89
N HIS A 13 14.67 -4.75 -2.07
CA HIS A 13 14.70 -4.02 -3.33
C HIS A 13 15.84 -4.50 -4.24
N PRO A 14 15.74 -4.28 -5.56
CA PRO A 14 16.81 -4.64 -6.51
C PRO A 14 18.13 -3.92 -6.23
N THR A 15 18.12 -2.83 -5.45
CA THR A 15 19.31 -2.13 -5.00
C THR A 15 20.26 -3.02 -4.19
N ALA A 16 19.74 -4.09 -3.56
CA ALA A 16 20.51 -5.15 -2.90
C ALA A 16 21.61 -5.78 -3.77
N ALA A 17 21.46 -5.81 -5.10
CA ALA A 17 22.51 -6.29 -6.00
C ALA A 17 23.77 -5.42 -5.95
N PHE A 18 23.62 -4.15 -5.56
CA PHE A 18 24.65 -3.11 -5.60
C PHE A 18 25.04 -2.54 -4.23
N SER A 19 24.36 -2.94 -3.15
CA SER A 19 24.69 -2.50 -1.78
C SER A 19 26.15 -2.81 -1.41
N ASP A 20 26.83 -1.89 -0.70
CA ASP A 20 28.22 -2.04 -0.27
C ASP A 20 28.33 -2.95 0.97
N GLU A 21 29.16 -4.00 0.90
CA GLU A 21 29.40 -4.92 2.03
C GLU A 21 30.06 -4.24 3.22
N SER A 22 30.89 -3.21 2.98
CA SER A 22 31.71 -2.57 4.00
C SER A 22 30.92 -1.69 4.97
N ILE A 23 29.87 -1.00 4.49
CA ILE A 23 28.97 -0.16 5.28
C ILE A 23 28.20 -1.03 6.29
N TRP A 24 27.79 -2.21 5.84
CA TRP A 24 27.09 -3.17 6.67
C TRP A 24 28.01 -3.86 7.69
N GLU A 25 29.20 -4.31 7.30
CA GLU A 25 30.13 -4.95 8.25
C GLU A 25 30.48 -4.03 9.42
N GLN A 26 30.59 -2.72 9.17
CA GLN A 26 30.74 -1.71 10.22
C GLN A 26 29.50 -1.59 11.10
N SER A 27 28.31 -1.52 10.51
CA SER A 27 27.04 -1.42 11.25
C SER A 27 26.77 -2.66 12.12
N ALA A 28 27.02 -3.85 11.58
CA ALA A 28 26.89 -5.12 12.28
C ALA A 28 27.89 -5.25 13.43
N ALA A 29 29.15 -4.84 13.19
CA ALA A 29 30.18 -4.82 14.22
C ALA A 29 29.82 -3.85 15.35
N ASN A 30 29.32 -2.65 15.02
CA ASN A 30 28.86 -1.67 16.00
C ASN A 30 27.69 -2.21 16.82
N ALA A 31 26.67 -2.80 16.19
CA ALA A 31 25.53 -3.40 16.87
C ALA A 31 25.93 -4.59 17.77
N ALA A 32 26.91 -5.40 17.35
CA ALA A 32 27.44 -6.50 18.16
C ALA A 32 28.22 -5.99 19.39
N VAL A 33 29.00 -4.92 19.22
CA VAL A 33 29.70 -4.25 20.34
C VAL A 33 28.70 -3.63 21.31
N GLU A 34 27.62 -3.04 20.81
CA GLU A 34 26.58 -2.43 21.63
C GLU A 34 25.76 -3.49 22.39
N ALA A 35 25.41 -4.61 21.74
CA ALA A 35 24.75 -5.74 22.38
C ALA A 35 25.62 -6.46 23.43
N ALA A 36 26.95 -6.37 23.30
CA ALA A 36 27.90 -6.94 24.25
C ALA A 36 28.19 -6.03 25.46
N ARG A 37 27.70 -4.77 25.46
CA ARG A 37 27.83 -3.88 26.61
C ARG A 37 26.83 -4.28 27.70
N GLU A 38 27.34 -4.65 28.88
CA GLU A 38 26.50 -4.77 30.07
C GLU A 38 25.91 -3.39 30.42
N THR A 39 24.59 -3.27 30.34
CA THR A 39 23.89 -2.07 30.77
C THR A 39 24.04 -1.92 32.28
N SER A 40 24.58 -0.79 32.75
CA SER A 40 24.66 -0.51 34.18
C SER A 40 23.26 -0.51 34.82
N TRP A 41 23.14 -0.80 36.11
CA TRP A 41 21.82 -0.72 36.79
C TRP A 41 21.18 0.68 36.65
N ASP A 42 21.99 1.73 36.58
CA ASP A 42 21.50 3.09 36.40
C ASP A 42 20.94 3.38 35.01
N GLU A 43 21.32 2.61 33.99
CA GLU A 43 20.80 2.72 32.63
C GLU A 43 19.82 1.58 32.29
N SER A 44 19.72 0.60 33.20
CA SER A 44 18.90 -0.59 33.00
C SER A 44 17.43 -0.22 32.83
N PRO A 45 16.71 -0.83 31.86
CA PRO A 45 15.26 -0.67 31.73
C PRO A 45 14.50 -1.30 32.91
N LEU A 46 15.15 -2.15 33.69
CA LEU A 46 14.59 -2.70 34.92
C LEU A 46 14.71 -1.73 36.10
N ASN A 47 15.51 -0.67 35.99
CA ASN A 47 15.52 0.39 36.99
C ASN A 47 14.21 1.18 36.91
N PRO A 48 13.43 1.32 38.00
CA PRO A 48 12.17 2.04 37.98
C PRO A 48 12.25 3.45 37.38
N LYS A 49 13.39 4.14 37.53
CA LYS A 49 13.59 5.49 36.96
C LYS A 49 13.64 5.51 35.42
N ASN A 50 13.89 4.37 34.79
CA ASN A 50 14.03 4.19 33.35
C ASN A 50 12.88 3.35 32.77
N ARG A 51 11.79 3.11 33.52
CA ARG A 51 10.64 2.36 33.02
C ARG A 51 9.63 3.29 32.39
N ILE A 52 8.90 2.79 31.41
CA ILE A 52 7.64 3.41 31.01
C ILE A 52 6.62 3.06 32.09
N ASP A 53 6.00 4.07 32.68
CA ASP A 53 5.12 3.89 33.84
C ASP A 53 3.97 2.92 33.58
N SER A 54 3.37 2.98 32.39
CA SER A 54 2.31 2.07 31.99
C SER A 54 2.10 2.06 30.47
N LEU A 55 1.80 0.87 29.94
CA LEU A 55 1.34 0.65 28.57
C LEU A 55 -0.13 0.19 28.53
N GLU A 56 -0.85 0.31 29.65
CA GLU A 56 -2.29 0.04 29.66
C GLU A 56 -3.05 1.18 28.95
N PRO A 57 -4.21 0.89 28.32
CA PRO A 57 -5.09 1.92 27.79
C PRO A 57 -5.45 2.98 28.83
N PRO A 58 -5.40 4.29 28.49
CA PRO A 58 -5.90 5.33 29.38
C PRO A 58 -7.38 5.12 29.72
N ALA A 59 -7.75 5.25 31.00
CA ALA A 59 -9.13 5.01 31.45
C ALA A 59 -10.15 6.03 30.89
N ARG A 60 -9.70 7.26 30.61
CA ARG A 60 -10.48 8.34 29.99
C ARG A 60 -9.64 8.99 28.88
N PRO A 61 -9.53 8.34 27.72
CA PRO A 61 -8.64 8.81 26.67
C PRO A 61 -9.16 10.12 26.09
N LEU A 62 -8.27 11.10 25.91
CA LEU A 62 -8.53 12.31 25.14
C LEU A 62 -8.30 12.09 23.64
N TRP A 63 -7.73 10.95 23.25
CA TRP A 63 -7.37 10.61 21.88
C TRP A 63 -7.67 9.14 21.58
N ARG A 64 -7.93 8.84 20.32
CA ARG A 64 -8.02 7.48 19.76
C ARG A 64 -7.03 7.36 18.62
N ILE A 65 -6.42 6.19 18.45
CA ILE A 65 -5.59 5.88 17.28
C ILE A 65 -6.37 4.88 16.41
N ASP A 66 -6.65 5.25 15.17
CA ASP A 66 -7.41 4.41 14.23
C ASP A 66 -6.51 3.47 13.42
N GLY A 67 -5.22 3.77 13.32
CA GLY A 67 -4.26 2.96 12.58
C GLY A 67 -2.89 3.61 12.51
N CYS A 68 -2.02 2.99 11.71
CA CYS A 68 -0.63 3.39 11.56
C CYS A 68 -0.10 3.03 10.16
N THR A 69 0.79 3.87 9.63
CA THR A 69 1.49 3.67 8.34
C THR A 69 2.94 4.13 8.45
N ALA A 70 3.64 4.28 7.31
CA ALA A 70 5.02 4.73 7.22
C ALA A 70 5.94 3.90 8.13
N PHE A 71 5.83 2.57 8.04
CA PHE A 71 6.65 1.63 8.81
C PHE A 71 6.58 1.83 10.33
N GLY A 72 5.41 2.22 10.86
CA GLY A 72 5.22 2.36 12.30
C GLY A 72 5.48 3.77 12.83
N THR A 73 5.66 4.78 11.96
CA THR A 73 6.06 6.14 12.36
C THR A 73 4.96 7.20 12.23
N GLN A 74 3.88 6.90 11.52
CA GLN A 74 2.74 7.80 11.34
C GLN A 74 1.47 7.16 11.90
N PHE A 75 0.78 7.83 12.81
CA PHE A 75 -0.42 7.34 13.50
C PHE A 75 -1.62 8.23 13.22
N TYR A 76 -2.77 7.61 12.93
CA TYR A 76 -4.04 8.31 12.67
C TYR A 76 -4.71 8.66 13.99
N ALA A 77 -4.39 9.82 14.55
CA ALA A 77 -4.89 10.26 15.84
C ALA A 77 -6.18 11.07 15.71
N VAL A 78 -7.15 10.76 16.57
CA VAL A 78 -8.48 11.37 16.58
C VAL A 78 -8.73 11.97 17.97
N PRO A 79 -9.00 13.27 18.10
CA PRO A 79 -9.30 13.87 19.39
C PRO A 79 -10.67 13.39 19.86
N LEU A 80 -10.81 13.10 21.16
CA LEU A 80 -12.07 12.68 21.80
C LEU A 80 -12.68 13.80 22.66
N PHE A 81 -12.01 14.94 22.75
CA PHE A 81 -12.49 16.14 23.45
C PHE A 81 -13.31 17.08 22.56
N MET A 82 -13.56 16.71 21.31
CA MET A 82 -14.40 17.45 20.36
C MET A 82 -15.62 16.60 19.98
N ASP A 83 -16.81 17.18 20.02
CA ASP A 83 -18.06 16.46 19.70
C ASP A 83 -18.18 16.11 18.21
N SER A 84 -17.66 16.97 17.34
CA SER A 84 -17.63 16.80 15.89
C SER A 84 -16.31 17.31 15.34
N ILE A 85 -15.70 16.52 14.44
CA ILE A 85 -14.36 16.77 13.91
C ILE A 85 -14.44 16.71 12.40
N PRO A 86 -14.14 17.82 11.69
CA PRO A 86 -13.90 17.78 10.26
C PRO A 86 -12.72 16.85 9.95
N PRO A 87 -12.75 16.09 8.84
CA PRO A 87 -11.70 15.13 8.49
C PRO A 87 -10.44 15.83 7.94
N PHE A 88 -9.78 16.66 8.75
CA PHE A 88 -8.59 17.43 8.34
C PHE A 88 -7.32 16.60 8.17
N ARG A 89 -7.33 15.32 8.54
CA ARG A 89 -6.19 14.40 8.42
C ARG A 89 -4.94 14.91 9.17
N ILE A 90 -5.11 15.19 10.46
CA ILE A 90 -4.02 15.64 11.34
C ILE A 90 -3.40 14.42 12.03
N ASP A 91 -2.38 13.87 11.40
CA ASP A 91 -1.72 12.64 11.84
C ASP A 91 -0.54 12.95 12.79
N VAL A 92 -0.21 11.97 13.63
CA VAL A 92 0.92 12.04 14.58
C VAL A 92 2.15 11.35 13.97
N PHE A 93 3.29 12.04 13.98
CA PHE A 93 4.56 11.55 13.48
C PHE A 93 5.53 11.40 14.65
N ILE A 94 6.15 10.22 14.77
CA ILE A 94 7.16 9.92 15.79
C ILE A 94 8.55 9.79 15.16
N PRO A 95 9.63 9.87 15.96
CA PRO A 95 10.98 9.66 15.45
C PRO A 95 11.15 8.28 14.81
N GLU A 96 12.04 8.21 13.82
CA GLU A 96 12.33 6.95 13.14
C GLU A 96 12.88 5.90 14.13
N PRO A 97 12.42 4.63 14.07
CA PRO A 97 12.82 3.60 15.04
C PRO A 97 14.35 3.44 15.14
N ALA A 98 15.07 3.58 14.02
CA ALA A 98 16.53 3.47 13.97
C ALA A 98 17.25 4.51 14.85
N THR A 99 16.60 5.63 15.18
CA THR A 99 17.15 6.67 16.05
C THR A 99 16.95 6.38 17.55
N LEU A 100 16.22 5.32 17.89
CA LEU A 100 15.85 4.96 19.26
C LEU A 100 16.69 3.78 19.78
N SER A 101 16.94 3.78 21.10
CA SER A 101 17.61 2.66 21.76
C SER A 101 16.86 1.34 21.53
N ARG A 102 17.59 0.23 21.33
CA ARG A 102 17.02 -1.10 21.09
C ARG A 102 16.03 -1.53 22.17
N GLU A 103 16.31 -1.20 23.42
CA GLU A 103 15.47 -1.52 24.57
C GLU A 103 14.11 -0.82 24.46
N LEU A 104 14.12 0.47 24.08
CA LEU A 104 12.89 1.23 23.91
C LEU A 104 12.06 0.71 22.74
N ARG A 105 12.70 0.39 21.60
CA ARG A 105 12.04 -0.22 20.45
C ARG A 105 11.31 -1.51 20.83
N SER A 106 12.00 -2.38 21.59
CA SER A 106 11.46 -3.66 22.03
C SER A 106 10.30 -3.49 23.01
N VAL A 107 10.40 -2.59 23.99
CA VAL A 107 9.32 -2.33 24.97
C VAL A 107 8.07 -1.74 24.31
N LEU A 108 8.24 -0.99 23.22
CA LEU A 108 7.16 -0.35 22.49
C LEU A 108 6.64 -1.16 21.29
N ASP A 109 7.08 -2.40 21.10
CA ASP A 109 6.68 -3.22 19.94
C ASP A 109 6.88 -2.51 18.59
N MET A 110 7.89 -1.65 18.47
CA MET A 110 8.07 -0.82 17.26
C MET A 110 8.34 -1.67 16.02
N ASP A 111 9.07 -2.77 16.20
CA ASP A 111 9.34 -3.71 15.12
C ASP A 111 8.06 -4.42 14.64
N VAL A 112 7.04 -4.54 15.49
CA VAL A 112 5.71 -5.09 15.13
C VAL A 112 4.86 -4.03 14.43
N ALA A 113 4.93 -2.78 14.86
CA ALA A 113 4.27 -1.64 14.20
C ALA A 113 4.73 -1.47 12.74
N PHE A 114 5.98 -1.85 12.44
CA PHE A 114 6.56 -1.79 11.10
C PHE A 114 5.68 -2.43 10.02
N TYR A 115 5.16 -3.63 10.28
CA TYR A 115 4.43 -4.45 9.31
C TYR A 115 2.94 -4.62 9.62
N THR A 116 2.46 -4.21 10.79
CA THR A 116 1.05 -4.36 11.16
C THR A 116 0.22 -3.23 10.54
N ARG A 117 -0.94 -3.57 9.96
CA ARG A 117 -1.84 -2.60 9.30
C ARG A 117 -3.29 -2.62 9.79
N ASP A 118 -3.73 -3.65 10.52
CA ASP A 118 -5.09 -3.70 11.05
C ASP A 118 -5.22 -2.92 12.36
N ALA A 119 -6.29 -2.13 12.45
CA ALA A 119 -6.57 -1.28 13.61
C ALA A 119 -6.61 -2.06 14.94
N SER A 120 -7.15 -3.29 14.94
CA SER A 120 -7.27 -4.11 16.14
C SER A 120 -5.91 -4.46 16.76
N ARG A 121 -4.96 -4.98 15.98
CA ARG A 121 -3.62 -5.30 16.47
C ARG A 121 -2.82 -4.03 16.75
N ILE A 122 -2.92 -3.00 15.90
CA ILE A 122 -2.23 -1.71 16.11
C ILE A 122 -2.62 -1.11 17.46
N SER A 123 -3.91 -1.09 17.79
CA SER A 123 -4.41 -0.53 19.05
C SER A 123 -3.81 -1.20 20.30
N GLN A 124 -3.26 -2.41 20.19
CA GLN A 124 -2.70 -3.17 21.31
C GLN A 124 -1.18 -3.03 21.44
N LEU A 125 -0.51 -2.37 20.48
CA LEU A 125 0.94 -2.21 20.50
C LEU A 125 1.40 -1.24 21.59
N GLY A 126 2.55 -1.52 22.21
CA GLY A 126 3.14 -0.64 23.21
C GLY A 126 3.35 0.80 22.70
N VAL A 127 3.81 0.98 21.46
CA VAL A 127 4.01 2.29 20.84
C VAL A 127 2.71 3.08 20.74
N THR A 128 1.60 2.42 20.38
CA THR A 128 0.30 3.08 20.27
C THR A 128 -0.20 3.55 21.64
N GLN A 129 -0.05 2.70 22.67
CA GLN A 129 -0.42 3.06 24.04
C GLN A 129 0.45 4.19 24.59
N HIS A 130 1.73 4.18 24.27
CA HIS A 130 2.65 5.23 24.67
C HIS A 130 2.36 6.56 23.96
N VAL A 131 2.12 6.54 22.65
CA VAL A 131 1.69 7.73 21.87
C VAL A 131 0.42 8.33 22.45
N LEU A 132 -0.59 7.51 22.79
CA LEU A 132 -1.82 7.98 23.43
C LEU A 132 -1.54 8.70 24.76
N ARG A 133 -0.60 8.20 25.57
CA ARG A 133 -0.23 8.82 26.86
C ARG A 133 0.54 10.11 26.68
N LEU A 134 1.43 10.17 25.69
CA LEU A 134 2.14 11.41 25.33
C LEU A 134 1.16 12.48 24.84
N LEU A 135 0.21 12.12 23.97
CA LEU A 135 -0.86 13.02 23.52
C LEU A 135 -1.73 13.45 24.70
N GLN A 136 -2.11 12.53 25.58
CA GLN A 136 -2.91 12.80 26.78
C GLN A 136 -2.23 13.84 27.68
N TYR A 137 -0.93 13.66 27.97
CA TYR A 137 -0.15 14.60 28.77
C TYR A 137 -0.06 15.95 28.06
N TRP A 138 0.40 15.97 26.80
CA TRP A 138 0.53 17.19 26.01
C TRP A 138 -0.77 18.00 25.98
N THR A 139 -1.90 17.33 25.73
CA THR A 139 -3.23 17.97 25.69
C THR A 139 -3.60 18.60 27.03
N SER A 140 -3.25 17.96 28.15
CA SER A 140 -3.50 18.50 29.49
C SER A 140 -2.68 19.75 29.83
N THR A 141 -1.61 20.02 29.07
CA THR A 141 -0.79 21.23 29.21
C THR A 141 -1.28 22.41 28.37
N LEU A 142 -2.30 22.21 27.52
CA LEU A 142 -2.88 23.25 26.67
C LEU A 142 -4.04 23.95 27.37
N ASP A 143 -4.11 25.27 27.25
CA ASP A 143 -5.22 26.07 27.79
C ASP A 143 -6.54 25.82 27.04
N ASP A 144 -6.49 25.69 25.71
CA ASP A 144 -7.64 25.45 24.83
C ASP A 144 -7.27 24.43 23.72
N PRO A 145 -7.32 23.11 24.00
CA PRO A 145 -6.94 22.09 23.03
C PRO A 145 -7.68 22.15 21.67
N PRO A 146 -9.00 22.43 21.61
CA PRO A 146 -9.71 22.63 20.35
C PRO A 146 -9.09 23.69 19.42
N GLN A 147 -8.34 24.65 19.96
CA GLN A 147 -7.69 25.69 19.16
C GLN A 147 -6.70 25.14 18.12
N ILE A 148 -6.12 23.96 18.33
CA ILE A 148 -5.23 23.29 17.36
C ILE A 148 -5.92 23.12 15.99
N TYR A 149 -7.23 22.90 15.99
CA TYR A 149 -8.01 22.61 14.80
C TYR A 149 -8.57 23.86 14.12
N GLN A 150 -8.37 25.05 14.69
CA GLN A 150 -8.86 26.30 14.13
C GLN A 150 -7.93 26.81 13.01
N ASN A 151 -8.46 27.01 11.80
CA ASN A 151 -7.76 27.57 10.64
C ASN A 151 -6.49 26.81 10.19
N ILE A 152 -6.32 25.57 10.65
CA ILE A 152 -5.17 24.74 10.30
C ILE A 152 -5.29 24.23 8.84
N PRO A 153 -4.16 24.12 8.10
CA PRO A 153 -4.18 23.51 6.79
C PRO A 153 -4.56 22.04 6.84
N PHE A 154 -5.27 21.56 5.82
CA PHE A 154 -5.50 20.13 5.63
C PHE A 154 -4.16 19.37 5.58
N GLY A 155 -4.10 18.18 6.20
CA GLY A 155 -2.90 17.34 6.22
C GLY A 155 -1.76 17.86 7.10
N SER A 156 -2.04 18.80 8.01
CA SER A 156 -1.06 19.26 9.01
C SER A 156 -0.66 18.15 9.98
N ARG A 157 0.48 18.30 10.65
CA ARG A 157 1.09 17.20 11.41
C ARG A 157 1.28 17.55 12.88
N ILE A 158 1.02 16.60 13.77
CA ILE A 158 1.52 16.63 15.15
C ILE A 158 2.84 15.87 15.15
N VAL A 159 3.96 16.53 15.44
CA VAL A 159 5.29 15.92 15.37
C VAL A 159 5.87 15.78 16.77
N PHE A 160 6.23 14.56 17.13
CA PHE A 160 7.01 14.26 18.32
C PHE A 160 8.49 14.30 17.96
N ASN A 161 9.21 15.30 18.47
CA ASN A 161 10.66 15.45 18.21
C ASN A 161 11.49 14.42 18.98
N ASN A 162 10.91 13.80 20.01
CA ASN A 162 11.49 12.74 20.81
C ASN A 162 10.41 11.73 21.24
N LEU A 163 10.83 10.55 21.69
CA LEU A 163 9.94 9.53 22.26
C LEU A 163 10.42 9.16 23.68
N PRO A 164 10.18 10.01 24.69
CA PRO A 164 10.72 9.82 26.02
C PRO A 164 9.97 8.73 26.80
N ARG A 165 10.61 8.13 27.80
CA ARG A 165 9.96 7.17 28.71
C ARG A 165 9.03 7.87 29.70
N ASP A 166 9.50 8.99 30.27
CA ASP A 166 8.69 9.91 31.05
C ASP A 166 7.90 10.81 30.10
N VAL A 167 6.57 10.71 30.17
CA VAL A 167 5.65 11.45 29.30
C VAL A 167 5.76 12.96 29.47
N SER A 168 6.24 13.44 30.63
CA SER A 168 6.40 14.87 30.90
C SER A 168 7.50 15.54 30.05
N GLN A 169 8.40 14.74 29.50
CA GLN A 169 9.55 15.19 28.72
C GLN A 169 9.28 15.23 27.20
N VAL A 170 8.03 15.01 26.79
CA VAL A 170 7.68 14.98 25.37
C VAL A 170 7.80 16.37 24.74
N GLN A 171 8.40 16.42 23.56
CA GLN A 171 8.54 17.63 22.77
C GLN A 171 7.64 17.51 21.55
N VAL A 172 6.52 18.24 21.60
CA VAL A 172 5.51 18.24 20.53
C VAL A 172 5.54 19.57 19.79
N CYS A 173 5.52 19.52 18.46
CA CYS A 173 5.24 20.69 17.63
C CYS A 173 4.14 20.39 16.62
N ILE A 174 3.42 21.44 16.22
CA ILE A 174 2.47 21.38 15.11
C ILE A 174 3.16 21.90 13.86
N ALA A 175 3.18 21.11 12.80
CA ALA A 175 3.74 21.48 11.51
C ALA A 175 2.60 21.70 10.51
N PRO A 176 2.25 22.96 10.19
CA PRO A 176 1.23 23.28 9.20
C PRO A 176 1.65 22.91 7.78
N THR A 177 0.78 22.23 7.04
CA THR A 177 1.07 21.72 5.68
C THR A 177 0.52 22.68 4.60
N TYR A 178 0.91 23.97 4.65
CA TYR A 178 0.43 24.97 3.66
C TYR A 178 0.81 24.64 2.22
N TYR A 179 1.92 23.92 2.01
CA TYR A 179 2.37 23.52 0.68
C TYR A 179 1.37 22.58 -0.01
N LEU A 180 0.72 21.69 0.75
CA LEU A 180 -0.27 20.75 0.25
C LEU A 180 -1.51 21.49 -0.26
N GLU A 181 -2.06 22.38 0.56
CA GLU A 181 -3.19 23.22 0.13
C GLU A 181 -2.85 24.07 -1.09
N ARG A 182 -1.59 24.49 -1.25
CA ARG A 182 -1.14 25.22 -2.45
C ARG A 182 -1.18 24.35 -3.70
N GLN A 183 -0.78 23.08 -3.62
CA GLN A 183 -0.78 22.13 -4.73
C GLN A 183 -2.18 21.64 -5.12
N MET A 184 -3.11 21.58 -4.15
CA MET A 184 -4.47 21.12 -4.40
C MET A 184 -5.21 21.98 -5.43
N LEU A 185 -6.02 21.35 -6.27
CA LEU A 185 -6.73 22.00 -7.36
C LEU A 185 -8.11 22.50 -6.92
N SER A 186 -8.64 23.51 -7.63
CA SER A 186 -10.01 23.98 -7.45
C SER A 186 -10.95 23.30 -8.46
N VAL A 187 -12.26 23.39 -8.24
CA VAL A 187 -13.27 22.92 -9.21
C VAL A 187 -13.07 23.58 -10.57
N ALA A 188 -12.84 24.89 -10.61
CA ALA A 188 -12.56 25.63 -11.84
C ALA A 188 -11.30 25.12 -12.57
N SER A 189 -10.29 24.65 -11.82
CA SER A 189 -9.11 24.00 -12.41
C SER A 189 -9.46 22.68 -13.08
N PHE A 190 -10.33 21.87 -12.47
CA PHE A 190 -10.81 20.63 -13.09
C PHE A 190 -11.64 20.89 -14.34
N GLU A 191 -12.56 21.85 -14.30
CA GLU A 191 -13.35 22.25 -15.47
C GLU A 191 -12.45 22.73 -16.62
N SER A 192 -11.39 23.50 -16.29
CA SER A 192 -10.40 23.94 -17.28
C SER A 192 -9.57 22.80 -17.86
N PHE A 193 -9.18 21.81 -17.04
CA PHE A 193 -8.35 20.69 -17.50
C PHE A 193 -9.18 19.68 -18.27
N TRP A 194 -10.29 19.24 -17.71
CA TRP A 194 -11.06 18.13 -18.23
C TRP A 194 -12.15 18.57 -19.21
N GLY A 195 -12.51 19.85 -19.24
CA GLY A 195 -13.56 20.38 -20.09
C GLY A 195 -14.97 19.99 -19.62
N SER A 196 -15.98 20.56 -20.27
CA SER A 196 -17.39 20.45 -19.86
C SER A 196 -18.05 19.10 -20.16
N HIS A 197 -17.31 18.10 -20.64
CA HIS A 197 -17.86 16.77 -20.95
C HIS A 197 -17.79 15.79 -19.79
N LEU A 198 -17.07 16.14 -18.71
CA LEU A 198 -17.09 15.39 -17.46
C LEU A 198 -17.98 16.09 -16.45
N ASP A 199 -19.06 15.42 -16.07
CA ASP A 199 -19.94 15.89 -15.02
C ASP A 199 -19.24 15.76 -13.65
N LEU A 200 -18.84 16.89 -13.08
CA LEU A 200 -18.31 16.95 -11.72
C LEU A 200 -19.44 16.81 -10.69
N PRO A 201 -19.21 16.07 -9.59
CA PRO A 201 -20.19 15.97 -8.52
C PRO A 201 -20.31 17.30 -7.75
N PRO A 202 -21.42 17.51 -7.02
CA PRO A 202 -21.59 18.68 -6.16
C PRO A 202 -20.48 18.79 -5.10
N THR A 203 -20.18 20.02 -4.69
CA THR A 203 -19.19 20.31 -3.64
C THR A 203 -19.82 20.35 -2.26
N VAL A 204 -19.11 19.83 -1.26
CA VAL A 204 -19.46 19.91 0.17
C VAL A 204 -18.27 20.54 0.90
N ASP A 205 -18.51 21.46 1.84
CA ASP A 205 -17.44 22.00 2.67
C ASP A 205 -16.98 20.94 3.68
N VAL A 206 -15.67 20.84 3.91
CA VAL A 206 -15.08 19.89 4.86
C VAL A 206 -15.63 20.06 6.28
N HIS A 207 -16.11 21.25 6.65
CA HIS A 207 -16.72 21.49 7.96
C HIS A 207 -18.16 20.97 8.07
N ASP A 208 -18.81 20.66 6.94
CA ASP A 208 -20.17 20.11 6.90
C ASP A 208 -20.19 18.58 7.02
N VAL A 209 -19.02 17.93 7.06
CA VAL A 209 -18.88 16.48 7.18
C VAL A 209 -18.21 16.11 8.50
N VAL A 210 -18.62 14.97 9.08
CA VAL A 210 -18.11 14.51 10.38
C VAL A 210 -17.21 13.29 10.17
N TYR A 211 -15.99 13.34 10.70
CA TYR A 211 -15.09 12.18 10.70
C TYR A 211 -15.62 11.05 11.61
N LEU A 212 -15.56 9.81 11.13
CA LEU A 212 -15.93 8.61 11.90
C LEU A 212 -14.72 7.75 12.25
N SER A 213 -13.92 7.35 11.25
CA SER A 213 -12.73 6.51 11.46
C SER A 213 -11.79 6.48 10.25
N GLN A 214 -10.50 6.23 10.45
CA GLN A 214 -9.53 6.01 9.36
C GLN A 214 -9.46 4.51 9.03
N LEU A 215 -9.60 4.14 7.75
CA LEU A 215 -9.49 2.74 7.30
C LEU A 215 -8.12 2.43 6.70
N HIS A 216 -7.55 3.38 5.95
CA HIS A 216 -6.26 3.25 5.26
C HIS A 216 -5.59 4.63 5.12
N ASP A 217 -4.38 4.73 4.60
CA ASP A 217 -3.66 6.01 4.45
C ASP A 217 -4.39 7.06 3.59
N SER A 218 -5.22 6.65 2.65
CA SER A 218 -5.97 7.51 1.74
C SER A 218 -7.48 7.51 2.00
N VAL A 219 -7.98 6.67 2.91
CA VAL A 219 -9.42 6.36 3.05
C VAL A 219 -9.87 6.51 4.50
N CYS A 220 -10.86 7.37 4.73
CA CYS A 220 -11.58 7.47 6.00
C CYS A 220 -13.09 7.34 5.80
N LEU A 221 -13.79 6.99 6.88
CA LEU A 221 -15.24 7.04 6.97
C LEU A 221 -15.65 8.42 7.47
N ILE A 222 -16.65 8.98 6.82
CA ILE A 222 -17.30 10.21 7.25
C ILE A 222 -18.81 10.02 7.31
N GLU A 223 -19.48 10.86 8.09
CA GLU A 223 -20.92 11.04 8.05
C GLU A 223 -21.27 12.35 7.33
N TYR A 224 -22.23 12.28 6.43
CA TYR A 224 -22.83 13.44 5.77
C TYR A 224 -24.30 13.15 5.49
N GLU A 225 -25.18 14.05 5.91
CA GLU A 225 -26.63 13.94 5.79
C GLU A 225 -27.20 12.61 6.35
N GLY A 226 -26.66 12.14 7.49
CA GLY A 226 -27.12 10.91 8.13
C GLY A 226 -26.71 9.61 7.43
N LYS A 227 -25.82 9.69 6.42
CA LYS A 227 -25.27 8.53 5.72
C LYS A 227 -23.76 8.44 5.89
N THR A 228 -23.25 7.22 6.05
CA THR A 228 -21.82 6.93 6.05
C THR A 228 -21.28 6.86 4.62
N TRP A 229 -20.17 7.56 4.38
CA TRP A 229 -19.47 7.58 3.11
C TRP A 229 -17.99 7.23 3.28
N ILE A 230 -17.40 6.65 2.23
CA ILE A 230 -15.96 6.69 2.06
C ILE A 230 -15.57 8.11 1.68
N PHE A 231 -14.63 8.73 2.40
CA PHE A 231 -13.93 9.93 1.96
C PHE A 231 -12.49 9.57 1.61
N LYS A 232 -12.17 9.67 0.32
CA LYS A 232 -10.83 9.43 -0.20
C LYS A 232 -10.08 10.75 -0.31
N ALA A 233 -8.96 10.87 0.40
CA ALA A 233 -8.12 12.05 0.44
C ALA A 233 -6.68 11.71 0.79
N LEU A 234 -5.74 12.47 0.22
CA LEU A 234 -4.31 12.22 0.32
C LEU A 234 -3.57 13.42 0.91
N THR A 235 -2.64 13.15 1.82
CA THR A 235 -1.79 14.16 2.46
C THR A 235 -0.41 14.31 1.78
N SER A 236 -0.18 13.53 0.72
CA SER A 236 0.99 13.59 -0.17
C SER A 236 0.63 13.04 -1.55
N TYR A 237 1.37 13.45 -2.58
CA TYR A 237 1.17 13.02 -3.98
C TYR A 237 -0.30 13.08 -4.45
N THR A 238 -0.90 14.26 -4.40
CA THR A 238 -2.31 14.50 -4.77
C THR A 238 -2.61 14.22 -6.24
N LYS A 239 -1.59 14.21 -7.11
CA LYS A 239 -1.73 13.82 -8.52
C LYS A 239 -2.45 12.49 -8.74
N TYR A 240 -2.19 11.49 -7.88
CA TYR A 240 -2.83 10.18 -7.97
C TYR A 240 -4.33 10.23 -7.63
N LEU A 241 -4.71 11.04 -6.63
CA LEU A 241 -6.10 11.25 -6.22
C LEU A 241 -6.92 11.85 -7.37
N TYR A 242 -6.38 12.88 -8.02
CA TYR A 242 -7.07 13.57 -9.10
C TYR A 242 -7.10 12.75 -10.39
N HIS A 243 -6.07 11.93 -10.63
CA HIS A 243 -6.10 10.96 -11.70
C HIS A 243 -7.20 9.92 -11.51
N GLU A 244 -7.32 9.36 -10.30
CA GLU A 244 -8.40 8.42 -9.96
C GLU A 244 -9.78 9.06 -10.10
N LEU A 245 -9.98 10.26 -9.51
CA LEU A 245 -11.22 11.02 -9.64
C LEU A 245 -11.64 11.14 -11.11
N ARG A 246 -10.68 11.54 -11.96
CA ARG A 246 -10.93 11.64 -13.40
C ARG A 246 -11.32 10.29 -14.01
N GLN A 247 -10.59 9.22 -13.71
CA GLN A 247 -10.87 7.88 -14.24
C GLN A 247 -12.29 7.46 -13.88
N LEU A 248 -12.66 7.54 -12.60
CA LEU A 248 -13.99 7.14 -12.11
C LEU A 248 -15.12 7.96 -12.74
N LEU A 249 -14.90 9.25 -13.02
CA LEU A 249 -15.87 10.09 -13.75
C LEU A 249 -15.98 9.74 -15.24
N SER A 250 -14.99 9.07 -15.81
CA SER A 250 -14.97 8.68 -17.23
C SER A 250 -15.40 7.22 -17.49
N ILE A 251 -15.31 6.36 -16.47
CA ILE A 251 -15.69 4.95 -16.56
C ILE A 251 -17.22 4.84 -16.75
N LYS A 252 -17.64 4.04 -17.72
CA LYS A 252 -19.05 3.68 -17.86
C LYS A 252 -19.46 2.78 -16.70
N ALA A 253 -20.66 2.99 -16.15
CA ALA A 253 -21.14 2.23 -15.00
C ALA A 253 -21.10 0.71 -15.26
N HIS A 254 -20.67 -0.04 -14.25
CA HIS A 254 -20.67 -1.51 -14.22
C HIS A 254 -20.91 -1.95 -12.76
N PRO A 255 -21.73 -2.98 -12.50
CA PRO A 255 -22.10 -3.37 -11.13
C PRO A 255 -20.92 -3.80 -10.25
N ASN A 256 -19.84 -4.30 -10.86
CA ASN A 256 -18.64 -4.77 -10.15
C ASN A 256 -17.46 -3.79 -10.19
N ILE A 257 -17.72 -2.53 -10.54
CA ILE A 257 -16.77 -1.41 -10.45
C ILE A 257 -17.38 -0.36 -9.53
N VAL A 258 -16.57 0.24 -8.67
CA VAL A 258 -17.04 1.25 -7.73
C VAL A 258 -17.86 2.34 -8.44
N ALA A 259 -18.96 2.72 -7.82
CA ALA A 259 -19.83 3.77 -8.32
C ALA A 259 -19.07 5.10 -8.49
N ARG A 260 -19.60 5.97 -9.35
CA ARG A 260 -19.03 7.30 -9.58
C ARG A 260 -18.96 8.10 -8.27
N PRO A 261 -17.93 8.97 -8.10
CA PRO A 261 -17.84 9.88 -6.97
C PRO A 261 -19.12 10.71 -6.79
N VAL A 262 -19.58 10.83 -5.54
CA VAL A 262 -20.88 11.47 -5.23
C VAL A 262 -20.72 12.94 -4.85
N HIS A 263 -19.66 13.28 -4.13
CA HIS A 263 -19.36 14.65 -3.70
C HIS A 263 -17.87 14.95 -3.84
N LEU A 264 -17.53 16.20 -4.16
CA LEU A 264 -16.19 16.75 -3.96
C LEU A 264 -16.12 17.42 -2.57
N ILE A 265 -15.19 17.00 -1.72
CA ILE A 265 -14.98 17.64 -0.43
C ILE A 265 -14.01 18.79 -0.62
N THR A 266 -14.39 19.98 -0.17
CA THR A 266 -13.66 21.22 -0.41
C THR A 266 -13.31 21.95 0.88
N LYS A 267 -12.25 22.74 0.84
CA LYS A 267 -11.86 23.63 1.94
C LYS A 267 -11.41 24.96 1.38
N LYS A 268 -11.89 26.04 2.00
CA LYS A 268 -11.32 27.37 1.77
C LYS A 268 -9.92 27.42 2.39
N CYS A 269 -8.90 27.54 1.55
CA CYS A 269 -7.51 27.64 1.98
C CYS A 269 -7.31 28.90 2.82
N SER A 270 -6.46 28.81 3.84
CA SER A 270 -6.15 29.94 4.72
C SER A 270 -5.37 31.05 3.98
N PHE A 271 -4.74 30.71 2.85
CA PHE A 271 -3.98 31.63 2.01
C PHE A 271 -4.54 31.70 0.57
N GLY A 272 -4.66 32.91 0.02
CA GLY A 272 -4.98 33.13 -1.40
C GLY A 272 -6.45 32.96 -1.80
N SER A 273 -7.38 32.81 -0.86
CA SER A 273 -8.83 32.69 -1.09
C SER A 273 -9.27 31.53 -1.99
N LYS A 274 -8.38 30.59 -2.32
CA LYS A 274 -8.69 29.40 -3.12
C LYS A 274 -9.59 28.45 -2.30
N THR A 275 -10.63 27.92 -2.93
CA THR A 275 -11.35 26.75 -2.43
C THR A 275 -10.74 25.51 -3.09
N ALA A 276 -9.95 24.76 -2.32
CA ALA A 276 -9.27 23.56 -2.79
C ALA A 276 -10.17 22.34 -2.64
N VAL A 277 -10.09 21.42 -3.61
CA VAL A 277 -10.70 20.10 -3.54
C VAL A 277 -9.74 19.17 -2.80
N LEU A 278 -10.13 18.77 -1.59
CA LEU A 278 -9.35 17.88 -0.72
C LEU A 278 -9.41 16.43 -1.21
N GLY A 279 -10.55 16.05 -1.79
CA GLY A 279 -10.83 14.70 -2.23
C GLY A 279 -12.30 14.51 -2.60
N PHE A 280 -12.77 13.28 -2.58
CA PHE A 280 -14.12 12.95 -3.02
C PHE A 280 -14.71 11.78 -2.22
N THR A 281 -16.04 11.66 -2.29
CA THR A 281 -16.78 10.61 -1.59
C THR A 281 -17.20 9.47 -2.50
N LEU A 282 -17.16 8.25 -1.96
CA LEU A 282 -17.61 7.02 -2.60
C LEU A 282 -18.57 6.28 -1.67
N GLU A 283 -19.36 5.37 -2.24
CA GLU A 283 -20.23 4.49 -1.48
C GLU A 283 -19.43 3.61 -0.50
N PHE A 284 -19.95 3.45 0.71
CA PHE A 284 -19.35 2.59 1.72
C PHE A 284 -19.93 1.17 1.64
N HIS A 285 -19.05 0.20 1.49
CA HIS A 285 -19.38 -1.23 1.49
C HIS A 285 -19.00 -1.86 2.84
N VAL A 286 -20.02 -2.17 3.65
CA VAL A 286 -19.86 -2.54 5.08
C VAL A 286 -19.06 -3.82 5.31
N HIS A 287 -19.05 -4.74 4.35
CA HIS A 287 -18.33 -6.02 4.48
C HIS A 287 -16.81 -5.87 4.32
N GLY A 288 -16.33 -4.71 3.86
CA GLY A 288 -14.91 -4.45 3.68
C GLY A 288 -14.28 -5.28 2.56
N SER A 289 -12.95 -5.43 2.64
CA SER A 289 -12.15 -6.10 1.61
C SER A 289 -12.25 -7.62 1.67
N LEU A 290 -12.25 -8.25 0.49
CA LEU A 290 -12.22 -9.69 0.32
C LEU A 290 -10.97 -10.34 0.93
N ARG A 291 -9.86 -9.60 1.06
CA ARG A 291 -8.60 -10.03 1.69
C ARG A 291 -8.82 -10.56 3.10
N ASP A 292 -9.55 -9.81 3.92
CA ASP A 292 -9.79 -10.17 5.32
C ASP A 292 -11.04 -11.03 5.48
N LEU A 293 -11.98 -10.91 4.52
CA LEU A 293 -13.27 -11.57 4.58
C LEU A 293 -13.23 -13.02 4.11
N ILE A 294 -12.55 -13.33 3.00
CA ILE A 294 -12.58 -14.69 2.44
C ILE A 294 -11.98 -15.75 3.38
N PRO A 295 -10.85 -15.51 4.08
CA PRO A 295 -10.31 -16.50 5.00
C PRO A 295 -11.21 -16.65 6.23
N PHE A 296 -11.80 -15.54 6.71
CA PHE A 296 -12.75 -15.55 7.80
C PHE A 296 -14.00 -16.39 7.47
N LEU A 297 -14.63 -16.14 6.31
CA LEU A 297 -15.78 -16.92 5.86
C LEU A 297 -15.42 -18.40 5.73
N GLN A 298 -14.22 -18.69 5.23
CA GLN A 298 -13.74 -20.04 5.04
C GLN A 298 -13.50 -20.80 6.35
N VAL A 299 -12.93 -20.16 7.38
CA VAL A 299 -12.75 -20.76 8.71
C VAL A 299 -14.10 -21.07 9.36
N HIS A 300 -15.17 -20.36 8.96
CA HIS A 300 -16.52 -20.55 9.45
C HIS A 300 -17.45 -21.33 8.50
N ASP A 301 -16.91 -21.94 7.44
CA ASP A 301 -17.66 -22.69 6.42
C ASP A 301 -18.82 -21.89 5.78
N ARG A 302 -18.60 -20.58 5.56
CA ARG A 302 -19.58 -19.63 4.99
C ARG A 302 -19.22 -19.12 3.60
N VAL A 303 -18.31 -19.80 2.90
CA VAL A 303 -17.99 -19.51 1.50
C VAL A 303 -18.06 -20.80 0.70
N SER A 304 -18.92 -20.81 -0.30
CA SER A 304 -19.12 -21.96 -1.17
C SER A 304 -18.26 -21.87 -2.44
N LEU A 305 -18.20 -22.97 -3.19
CA LEU A 305 -17.60 -22.96 -4.52
C LEU A 305 -18.39 -22.08 -5.50
N ALA A 306 -19.71 -21.98 -5.31
CA ALA A 306 -20.58 -21.10 -6.11
C ALA A 306 -20.21 -19.63 -5.90
N ASP A 307 -19.98 -19.20 -4.64
CA ASP A 307 -19.56 -17.83 -4.33
C ASP A 307 -18.22 -17.49 -4.99
N LYS A 308 -17.25 -18.41 -4.88
CA LYS A 308 -15.92 -18.28 -5.51
C LYS A 308 -16.01 -18.14 -7.03
N ALA A 309 -16.82 -18.97 -7.68
CA ALA A 309 -17.05 -18.91 -9.12
C ALA A 309 -17.76 -17.61 -9.52
N LYS A 310 -18.80 -17.19 -8.79
CA LYS A 310 -19.54 -15.94 -8.99
C LYS A 310 -18.61 -14.74 -8.93
N TRP A 311 -17.83 -14.61 -7.86
CA TRP A 311 -16.88 -13.51 -7.69
C TRP A 311 -15.84 -13.48 -8.82
N SER A 312 -15.35 -14.65 -9.23
CA SER A 312 -14.40 -14.77 -10.34
C SER A 312 -14.97 -14.25 -11.66
N VAL A 313 -16.20 -14.63 -12.00
CA VAL A 313 -16.90 -14.15 -13.21
C VAL A 313 -17.11 -12.63 -13.15
N GLN A 314 -17.53 -12.11 -11.99
CA GLN A 314 -17.76 -10.68 -11.78
C GLN A 314 -16.49 -9.84 -11.98
N LEU A 315 -15.34 -10.29 -11.46
CA LEU A 315 -14.05 -9.63 -11.65
C LEU A 315 -13.60 -9.66 -13.12
N ALA A 316 -13.67 -10.83 -13.76
CA ALA A 316 -13.31 -10.95 -15.17
C ALA A 316 -14.20 -10.06 -16.06
N SER A 317 -15.51 -9.98 -15.76
CA SER A 317 -16.45 -9.09 -16.44
C SER A 317 -16.07 -7.61 -16.28
N ALA A 318 -15.71 -7.19 -15.06
CA ALA A 318 -15.30 -5.81 -14.80
C ALA A 318 -14.03 -5.40 -15.57
N LEU A 319 -13.01 -6.27 -15.61
CA LEU A 319 -11.78 -6.02 -16.36
C LEU A 319 -12.03 -5.92 -17.87
N VAL A 320 -12.83 -6.83 -18.43
CA VAL A 320 -13.24 -6.77 -19.84
C VAL A 320 -13.98 -5.46 -20.12
N HIS A 321 -14.89 -5.05 -19.24
CA HIS A 321 -15.64 -3.80 -19.39
C HIS A 321 -14.74 -2.56 -19.39
N LEU A 322 -13.73 -2.48 -18.51
CA LEU A 322 -12.78 -1.35 -18.46
C LEU A 322 -12.03 -1.18 -19.79
N ARG A 323 -11.55 -2.28 -20.36
CA ARG A 323 -10.85 -2.31 -21.64
C ARG A 323 -11.74 -1.86 -22.79
N GLU A 324 -12.94 -2.41 -22.88
CA GLU A 324 -13.81 -2.24 -24.04
C GLU A 324 -14.58 -0.93 -24.05
N THR A 325 -14.90 -0.39 -22.89
CA THR A 325 -15.79 0.77 -22.78
C THR A 325 -15.06 2.07 -22.47
N SER A 326 -13.89 1.99 -21.85
CA SER A 326 -13.15 3.15 -21.36
C SER A 326 -11.68 3.15 -21.76
N SER A 327 -11.16 2.09 -22.39
CA SER A 327 -9.73 1.95 -22.74
C SER A 327 -8.80 2.17 -21.54
N ILE A 328 -9.26 1.76 -20.36
CA ILE A 328 -8.52 1.85 -19.09
C ILE A 328 -7.99 0.45 -18.75
N PHE A 329 -6.78 0.40 -18.18
CA PHE A 329 -6.22 -0.79 -17.54
C PHE A 329 -6.25 -0.61 -16.02
N TYR A 330 -6.27 -1.72 -15.29
CA TYR A 330 -6.33 -1.76 -13.83
C TYR A 330 -5.03 -2.35 -13.26
N PRO A 331 -4.07 -1.52 -12.83
CA PRO A 331 -2.68 -1.94 -12.58
C PRO A 331 -2.42 -2.59 -11.22
N ASP A 332 -3.39 -2.60 -10.30
CA ASP A 332 -3.22 -3.02 -8.91
C ASP A 332 -4.33 -4.00 -8.48
N LEU A 333 -4.48 -5.09 -9.24
CA LEU A 333 -5.47 -6.13 -8.97
C LEU A 333 -5.02 -7.07 -7.84
N ARG A 334 -5.61 -6.85 -6.67
CA ARG A 334 -5.38 -7.61 -5.43
C ARG A 334 -6.66 -7.65 -4.58
N LEU A 335 -6.72 -8.58 -3.63
CA LEU A 335 -7.90 -8.74 -2.77
C LEU A 335 -8.18 -7.51 -1.87
N ASP A 336 -7.17 -6.73 -1.53
CA ASP A 336 -7.31 -5.47 -0.79
C ASP A 336 -8.23 -4.48 -1.52
N ASN A 337 -8.17 -4.47 -2.86
CA ASN A 337 -8.89 -3.54 -3.72
C ASN A 337 -10.21 -4.13 -4.25
N ILE A 338 -10.70 -5.19 -3.62
CA ILE A 338 -11.97 -5.85 -3.92
C ILE A 338 -12.80 -5.86 -2.65
N VAL A 339 -13.98 -5.25 -2.67
CA VAL A 339 -14.91 -5.20 -1.54
C VAL A 339 -16.21 -5.94 -1.86
N LEU A 340 -16.99 -6.31 -0.85
CA LEU A 340 -18.31 -6.92 -1.05
C LEU A 340 -19.45 -5.94 -0.78
N THR A 341 -20.41 -5.89 -1.69
CA THR A 341 -21.71 -5.24 -1.47
C THR A 341 -22.50 -5.93 -0.34
N GLU A 342 -23.60 -5.32 0.08
CA GLU A 342 -24.56 -5.97 0.99
C GLU A 342 -25.15 -7.27 0.40
N SER A 343 -25.33 -7.32 -0.92
CA SER A 343 -25.80 -8.51 -1.67
C SER A 343 -24.72 -9.59 -1.88
N GLY A 344 -23.49 -9.37 -1.41
CA GLY A 344 -22.39 -10.33 -1.58
C GLY A 344 -21.81 -10.38 -3.00
N ASP A 345 -21.91 -9.28 -3.74
CA ASP A 345 -21.27 -9.10 -5.04
C ASP A 345 -19.91 -8.40 -4.86
N VAL A 346 -18.92 -8.75 -5.67
CA VAL A 346 -17.62 -8.07 -5.63
C VAL A 346 -17.68 -6.73 -6.35
N VAL A 347 -16.97 -5.75 -5.80
CA VAL A 347 -16.77 -4.42 -6.39
C VAL A 347 -15.29 -4.10 -6.36
N MET A 348 -14.72 -3.79 -7.53
CA MET A 348 -13.37 -3.27 -7.66
C MET A 348 -13.33 -1.81 -7.23
N VAL A 349 -12.42 -1.48 -6.32
CA VAL A 349 -12.19 -0.11 -5.80
C VAL A 349 -10.75 0.31 -6.10
N ASP A 350 -10.34 1.49 -5.65
CA ASP A 350 -8.94 1.93 -5.68
C ASP A 350 -8.30 1.95 -7.09
N PHE A 351 -8.66 2.97 -7.87
CA PHE A 351 -8.13 3.17 -9.23
C PHE A 351 -6.92 4.13 -9.23
N GLU A 352 -6.27 4.29 -8.06
CA GLU A 352 -5.07 5.11 -7.93
C GLU A 352 -3.87 4.34 -8.51
N GLN A 353 -3.29 4.84 -9.60
CA GLN A 353 -2.21 4.15 -10.32
C GLN A 353 -0.84 4.31 -9.63
N ARG A 354 -0.78 4.14 -8.30
CA ARG A 354 0.40 4.48 -7.47
C ARG A 354 1.51 3.44 -7.50
N GLY A 355 1.21 2.19 -7.73
CA GLY A 355 2.23 1.15 -7.66
C GLY A 355 1.75 -0.19 -8.19
N VAL A 356 2.65 -1.15 -8.12
CA VAL A 356 2.41 -2.54 -8.50
C VAL A 356 2.97 -3.38 -7.37
N TRP A 357 2.13 -4.19 -6.72
CA TRP A 357 2.60 -5.12 -5.72
C TRP A 357 3.31 -6.28 -6.40
N CYS A 358 4.62 -6.41 -6.20
CA CYS A 358 5.46 -7.38 -6.91
C CYS A 358 4.96 -8.83 -6.77
N GLU A 359 4.27 -9.14 -5.66
CA GLU A 359 3.66 -10.43 -5.43
C GLU A 359 2.50 -10.73 -6.37
N PHE A 360 1.71 -9.74 -6.78
CA PHE A 360 0.62 -9.90 -7.74
C PHE A 360 1.05 -9.61 -9.19
N ALA A 361 2.03 -8.73 -9.34
CA ALA A 361 2.55 -8.25 -10.61
C ALA A 361 3.00 -9.38 -11.56
N ALA A 362 2.76 -9.17 -12.85
CA ALA A 362 3.34 -9.98 -13.90
C ALA A 362 4.87 -9.78 -13.98
N PRO A 363 5.65 -10.79 -14.39
CA PRO A 363 7.10 -10.69 -14.51
C PRO A 363 7.53 -9.55 -15.45
N GLU A 364 6.75 -9.24 -16.49
CA GLU A 364 6.99 -8.12 -17.40
C GLU A 364 6.95 -6.76 -16.69
N VAL A 365 5.96 -6.59 -15.81
CA VAL A 365 5.79 -5.36 -15.02
C VAL A 365 6.91 -5.27 -13.98
N ASN A 366 7.23 -6.38 -13.32
CA ASN A 366 8.32 -6.46 -12.36
C ASN A 366 9.69 -6.12 -12.99
N ALA A 367 9.99 -6.63 -14.18
CA ALA A 367 11.24 -6.32 -14.88
C ALA A 367 11.43 -4.81 -15.09
N ILE A 368 10.37 -4.11 -15.51
CA ILE A 368 10.41 -2.65 -15.71
C ILE A 368 10.44 -1.91 -14.36
N GLU A 369 9.72 -2.42 -13.37
CA GLU A 369 9.73 -1.88 -12.01
C GLU A 369 11.11 -1.93 -11.36
N TYR A 370 11.85 -3.03 -11.57
CA TYR A 370 13.20 -3.15 -11.05
C TYR A 370 14.14 -2.12 -11.66
N VAL A 371 14.06 -1.93 -12.98
CA VAL A 371 14.80 -0.86 -13.67
C VAL A 371 14.41 0.51 -13.11
N ARG A 372 13.11 0.76 -12.86
CA ARG A 372 12.64 2.03 -12.30
C ARG A 372 13.19 2.29 -10.91
N LEU A 373 13.15 1.31 -10.02
CA LEU A 373 13.70 1.45 -8.68
C LEU A 373 15.19 1.78 -8.73
N LEU A 374 15.96 1.10 -9.58
CA LEU A 374 17.39 1.37 -9.75
C LEU A 374 17.71 2.71 -10.43
N ALA A 375 16.80 3.25 -11.25
CA ALA A 375 16.98 4.51 -11.97
C ALA A 375 16.70 5.77 -11.11
N VAL A 376 16.06 5.62 -9.96
CA VAL A 376 15.70 6.75 -9.06
C VAL A 376 16.40 6.69 -7.71
N ASP A 377 17.12 5.62 -7.43
CA ASP A 377 17.80 5.41 -6.15
C ASP A 377 19.06 6.26 -6.05
N ASP A 378 19.24 6.94 -4.91
CA ASP A 378 20.37 7.84 -4.64
C ASP A 378 21.46 7.21 -3.75
N GLU A 379 21.27 5.97 -3.27
CA GLU A 379 22.21 5.24 -2.42
C GLU A 379 23.14 4.31 -3.22
N ILE A 380 22.75 3.90 -4.43
CA ILE A 380 23.59 3.07 -5.31
C ILE A 380 24.56 3.90 -6.19
N PRO A 381 25.63 3.30 -6.76
CA PRO A 381 26.60 4.06 -7.55
C PRO A 381 25.98 4.76 -8.78
N SER A 382 26.28 6.04 -8.99
CA SER A 382 25.69 6.88 -10.06
C SER A 382 25.75 6.26 -11.45
N ARG A 383 26.84 5.56 -11.80
CA ARG A 383 26.98 4.84 -13.08
C ARG A 383 25.88 3.79 -13.31
N ILE A 384 25.35 3.21 -12.24
CA ILE A 384 24.29 2.20 -12.25
C ILE A 384 22.95 2.90 -12.45
N VAL A 385 22.71 3.99 -11.71
CA VAL A 385 21.55 4.87 -11.88
C VAL A 385 21.44 5.34 -13.33
N ASP A 386 22.52 5.90 -13.89
CA ASP A 386 22.58 6.40 -15.27
C ASP A 386 22.30 5.29 -16.30
N LYS A 387 22.79 4.07 -16.06
CA LYS A 387 22.52 2.90 -16.94
C LYS A 387 21.02 2.61 -17.00
N TYR A 388 20.36 2.48 -15.85
CA TYR A 388 18.95 2.11 -15.79
C TYR A 388 18.02 3.27 -16.17
N ALA A 389 18.40 4.51 -15.85
CA ALA A 389 17.72 5.69 -16.36
C ALA A 389 17.73 5.73 -17.89
N ALA A 390 18.89 5.46 -18.53
CA ALA A 390 18.98 5.40 -19.99
C ALA A 390 18.09 4.28 -20.60
N MET A 391 18.00 3.12 -19.94
CA MET A 391 17.08 2.05 -20.35
C MET A 391 15.63 2.51 -20.28
N LEU A 392 15.20 3.15 -19.18
CA LEU A 392 13.85 3.69 -19.07
C LEU A 392 13.56 4.79 -20.09
N THR A 393 14.47 5.76 -20.26
CA THR A 393 14.31 6.84 -21.25
C THR A 393 14.15 6.28 -22.67
N SER A 394 14.79 5.14 -22.98
CA SER A 394 14.62 4.48 -24.27
C SER A 394 13.22 3.86 -24.48
N MET A 395 12.57 3.41 -23.40
CA MET A 395 11.23 2.81 -23.42
C MET A 395 10.12 3.86 -23.29
N LEU A 396 10.33 4.85 -22.43
CA LEU A 396 9.37 5.88 -22.07
C LEU A 396 10.11 7.22 -21.85
N PRO A 397 10.35 8.01 -22.90
CA PRO A 397 10.94 9.34 -22.76
C PRO A 397 10.08 10.24 -21.86
N GLY A 398 10.71 10.93 -20.90
CA GLY A 398 10.03 11.80 -19.93
C GLY A 398 9.36 11.06 -18.76
N TRP A 399 9.73 9.80 -18.51
CA TRP A 399 9.23 9.01 -17.38
C TRP A 399 9.49 9.70 -16.02
N GLU A 400 10.53 10.53 -15.95
CA GLU A 400 10.91 11.29 -14.76
C GLU A 400 9.79 12.23 -14.32
N GLU A 401 9.09 12.87 -15.26
CA GLU A 401 7.96 13.78 -14.99
C GLU A 401 6.73 13.05 -14.45
N MET A 402 6.60 11.75 -14.74
CA MET A 402 5.52 10.93 -14.21
C MET A 402 5.77 10.55 -12.75
N GLY A 403 7.01 10.20 -12.42
CA GLY A 403 7.42 9.77 -11.08
C GLY A 403 7.65 10.95 -10.12
N GLN A 404 8.42 11.96 -10.56
CA GLN A 404 8.85 13.08 -9.74
C GLN A 404 7.71 14.11 -9.55
N GLY A 405 7.75 14.82 -8.42
CA GLY A 405 6.80 15.88 -8.08
C GLY A 405 5.43 15.40 -7.59
N GLU A 406 4.75 16.28 -6.85
CA GLU A 406 3.41 16.03 -6.30
C GLU A 406 2.28 16.61 -7.16
N ASP A 407 2.64 17.51 -8.08
CA ASP A 407 1.69 18.30 -8.87
C ASP A 407 0.95 17.44 -9.89
N TYR A 408 -0.36 17.71 -10.03
CA TYR A 408 -1.17 17.10 -11.07
C TYR A 408 -0.95 17.81 -12.41
N VAL A 409 -0.66 17.01 -13.44
CA VAL A 409 -0.40 17.47 -14.81
C VAL A 409 -1.43 16.86 -15.75
N TRP A 410 -1.98 17.67 -16.65
CA TRP A 410 -2.95 17.24 -17.65
C TRP A 410 -2.59 17.82 -19.04
N PRO A 411 -2.68 17.05 -20.15
CA PRO A 411 -3.15 15.66 -20.25
C PRO A 411 -2.19 14.63 -19.63
N SER A 412 -2.75 13.58 -19.04
CA SER A 412 -2.00 12.45 -18.50
C SER A 412 -2.61 11.13 -18.96
N LYS A 413 -1.76 10.17 -19.32
CA LYS A 413 -2.14 8.78 -19.63
C LYS A 413 -2.08 7.85 -18.40
N GLY A 414 -1.81 8.42 -17.22
CA GLY A 414 -1.48 7.66 -16.03
C GLY A 414 -0.16 8.13 -15.41
N TYR A 415 0.16 7.56 -14.26
CA TYR A 415 1.41 7.84 -13.53
C TYR A 415 2.22 6.57 -13.24
N ASN A 416 1.68 5.40 -13.61
CA ASN A 416 2.38 4.13 -13.41
C ASN A 416 3.37 3.87 -14.55
N VAL A 417 4.66 4.15 -14.30
CA VAL A 417 5.75 4.03 -15.28
C VAL A 417 5.84 2.62 -15.89
N PRO A 418 5.92 1.52 -15.11
CA PRO A 418 5.93 0.18 -15.68
C PRO A 418 4.82 -0.10 -16.68
N TRP A 419 3.59 0.25 -16.33
CA TRP A 419 2.43 0.02 -17.20
C TRP A 419 2.40 0.93 -18.43
N ALA A 420 2.93 2.16 -18.33
CA ALA A 420 3.04 3.08 -19.45
C ALA A 420 4.10 2.66 -20.48
N CYS A 421 5.09 1.86 -20.07
CA CYS A 421 6.08 1.26 -20.97
C CYS A 421 5.53 0.09 -21.81
N LEU A 422 4.38 -0.47 -21.42
CA LEU A 422 3.75 -1.64 -22.07
C LEU A 422 2.78 -1.24 -23.19
N THR A 423 2.70 -2.06 -24.22
CA THR A 423 1.66 -1.93 -25.25
C THR A 423 0.29 -2.36 -24.71
N PRO A 424 -0.84 -1.98 -25.33
CA PRO A 424 -2.17 -2.40 -24.86
C PRO A 424 -2.33 -3.92 -24.70
N LYS A 425 -1.71 -4.72 -25.58
CA LYS A 425 -1.76 -6.19 -25.49
C LYS A 425 -0.90 -6.73 -24.35
N GLU A 426 0.30 -6.18 -24.15
CA GLU A 426 1.14 -6.54 -23.01
C GLU A 426 0.46 -6.20 -21.69
N GLN A 427 -0.20 -5.03 -21.61
CA GLN A 427 -0.98 -4.65 -20.44
C GLN A 427 -2.11 -5.66 -20.17
N GLU A 428 -2.84 -6.11 -21.20
CA GLU A 428 -3.92 -7.11 -21.02
C GLU A 428 -3.34 -8.44 -20.52
N ALA A 429 -2.24 -8.92 -21.11
CA ALA A 429 -1.55 -10.12 -20.66
C ALA A 429 -1.06 -10.00 -19.20
N CYS A 430 -0.70 -8.81 -18.75
CA CYS A 430 -0.33 -8.54 -17.36
C CYS A 430 -1.54 -8.51 -16.42
N GLU A 431 -2.68 -7.96 -16.84
CA GLU A 431 -3.95 -8.04 -16.09
C GLU A 431 -4.42 -9.47 -15.94
N VAL A 432 -4.30 -10.29 -16.99
CA VAL A 432 -4.64 -11.72 -16.94
C VAL A 432 -3.77 -12.44 -15.91
N TYR A 433 -2.47 -12.13 -15.85
CA TYR A 433 -1.59 -12.68 -14.83
C TYR A 433 -2.05 -12.31 -13.42
N MET A 434 -2.32 -11.04 -13.16
CA MET A 434 -2.81 -10.59 -11.84
C MET A 434 -4.17 -11.23 -11.51
N LEU A 435 -5.07 -11.33 -12.48
CA LEU A 435 -6.36 -12.01 -12.33
C LEU A 435 -6.13 -13.47 -11.94
N GLY A 436 -5.23 -14.18 -12.61
CA GLY A 436 -4.86 -15.55 -12.24
C GLY A 436 -4.41 -15.68 -10.77
N ARG A 437 -3.63 -14.72 -10.26
CA ARG A 437 -3.21 -14.68 -8.85
C ARG A 437 -4.37 -14.40 -7.90
N VAL A 438 -5.28 -13.50 -8.27
CA VAL A 438 -6.51 -13.24 -7.49
C VAL A 438 -7.45 -14.44 -7.50
N LEU A 439 -7.64 -15.10 -8.64
CA LEU A 439 -8.43 -16.32 -8.76
C LEU A 439 -7.87 -17.41 -7.84
N TRP A 440 -6.55 -17.60 -7.81
CA TRP A 440 -5.92 -18.51 -6.86
C TRP A 440 -6.28 -18.17 -5.41
N CYS A 441 -6.17 -16.90 -5.01
CA CYS A 441 -6.52 -16.47 -3.66
C CYS A 441 -7.99 -16.74 -3.34
N ILE A 442 -8.90 -16.51 -4.29
CA ILE A 442 -10.33 -16.78 -4.14
C ILE A 442 -10.59 -18.28 -3.93
N PHE A 443 -10.03 -19.13 -4.79
CA PHE A 443 -10.30 -20.57 -4.75
C PHE A 443 -9.65 -21.29 -3.57
N GLU A 444 -8.43 -20.90 -3.18
CA GLU A 444 -7.77 -21.39 -1.97
C GLU A 444 -8.30 -20.72 -0.68
N SER A 445 -8.99 -19.57 -0.81
CA SER A 445 -9.47 -18.74 0.30
C SER A 445 -8.37 -18.17 1.18
N GLU A 446 -7.32 -17.69 0.52
CA GLU A 446 -6.15 -17.07 1.14
C GLU A 446 -6.18 -15.56 0.96
N SER A 447 -5.60 -14.81 1.91
CA SER A 447 -5.60 -13.34 1.87
C SER A 447 -4.69 -12.77 0.78
N ALA A 448 -3.64 -13.52 0.41
CA ALA A 448 -2.63 -13.13 -0.54
C ALA A 448 -1.90 -14.36 -1.12
N PRO A 449 -1.20 -14.22 -2.24
CA PRO A 449 -0.48 -15.33 -2.87
C PRO A 449 0.68 -15.86 -2.04
N GLN A 450 1.36 -15.01 -1.25
CA GLN A 450 2.51 -15.38 -0.43
C GLN A 450 2.33 -14.95 1.02
N ARG A 451 3.00 -15.66 1.94
CA ARG A 451 2.99 -15.33 3.36
C ARG A 451 3.98 -14.21 3.64
N ALA A 452 3.59 -13.31 4.55
CA ALA A 452 4.48 -12.34 5.16
C ALA A 452 5.35 -11.54 4.15
N ALA A 453 4.69 -10.84 3.21
CA ALA A 453 5.31 -9.71 2.53
C ALA A 453 6.08 -8.89 3.58
N VAL A 454 7.35 -8.59 3.33
CA VAL A 454 8.26 -8.19 4.42
C VAL A 454 7.79 -6.94 5.18
N TRP A 455 7.02 -6.08 4.54
CA TRP A 455 6.44 -4.84 5.07
C TRP A 455 4.97 -4.95 5.47
N LEU A 456 4.36 -6.14 5.41
CA LEU A 456 2.95 -6.35 5.76
C LEU A 456 2.74 -7.68 6.51
N SER A 457 1.92 -7.66 7.55
CA SER A 457 1.30 -8.86 8.09
C SER A 457 -0.19 -8.85 7.86
N TYR A 458 -0.68 -9.91 7.22
CA TYR A 458 -2.10 -10.15 7.06
C TYR A 458 -2.72 -10.55 8.39
N ARG A 459 -4.01 -10.23 8.58
CA ARG A 459 -4.78 -10.72 9.73
C ARG A 459 -4.87 -12.26 9.71
N TRP A 460 -4.99 -12.80 8.51
CA TRP A 460 -5.02 -14.23 8.21
C TRP A 460 -3.86 -14.53 7.26
N GLU A 461 -2.70 -14.89 7.81
CA GLU A 461 -1.54 -15.25 6.98
C GLU A 461 -1.83 -16.52 6.17
N PRO A 462 -1.48 -16.55 4.87
CA PRO A 462 -1.72 -17.73 4.03
C PRO A 462 -1.10 -19.01 4.59
N LEU A 463 -1.89 -20.09 4.61
CA LEU A 463 -1.41 -21.42 5.01
C LEU A 463 -0.79 -22.18 3.83
N VAL A 464 -1.33 -21.93 2.65
CA VAL A 464 -0.80 -22.37 1.37
C VAL A 464 -0.23 -21.15 0.66
N GLU A 465 0.86 -21.34 -0.08
CA GLU A 465 1.49 -20.29 -0.88
C GLU A 465 1.39 -20.65 -2.36
N PHE A 466 1.19 -19.65 -3.22
CA PHE A 466 1.16 -19.83 -4.66
C PHE A 466 2.53 -20.33 -5.17
N PRO A 467 2.59 -21.36 -6.05
CA PRO A 467 1.50 -21.95 -6.83
C PRO A 467 0.92 -23.27 -6.25
N GLY A 468 1.06 -23.50 -4.95
CA GLY A 468 0.46 -24.67 -4.30
C GLY A 468 -1.06 -24.64 -4.36
N TYR A 469 -1.71 -25.80 -4.53
CA TYR A 469 -3.16 -25.93 -4.52
C TYR A 469 -3.59 -26.99 -3.51
N THR A 470 -4.57 -26.67 -2.68
CA THR A 470 -5.20 -27.62 -1.76
C THR A 470 -6.68 -27.81 -2.05
N ARG A 471 -7.37 -26.75 -2.53
CA ARG A 471 -8.83 -26.71 -2.63
C ARG A 471 -9.37 -26.41 -4.02
N THR A 472 -8.57 -25.75 -4.85
CA THR A 472 -8.97 -25.33 -6.19
C THR A 472 -9.38 -26.53 -7.05
N PRO A 473 -10.52 -26.52 -7.75
CA PRO A 473 -10.92 -27.58 -8.68
C PRO A 473 -9.97 -27.71 -9.87
N PRO A 474 -9.79 -28.92 -10.46
CA PRO A 474 -8.83 -29.12 -11.56
C PRO A 474 -8.99 -28.16 -12.75
N ALA A 475 -10.23 -27.89 -13.19
CA ALA A 475 -10.49 -26.95 -14.28
C ALA A 475 -10.00 -25.53 -13.96
N MET A 476 -10.17 -25.09 -12.71
CA MET A 476 -9.71 -23.77 -12.26
C MET A 476 -8.19 -23.73 -12.06
N ARG A 477 -7.57 -24.85 -11.66
CA ARG A 477 -6.09 -24.95 -11.61
C ARG A 477 -5.49 -24.75 -13.00
N ASP A 478 -6.03 -25.43 -14.01
CA ASP A 478 -5.56 -25.29 -15.39
C ASP A 478 -5.68 -23.84 -15.89
N LEU A 479 -6.84 -23.20 -15.67
CA LEU A 479 -7.05 -21.80 -16.03
C LEU A 479 -6.06 -20.88 -15.32
N ILE A 480 -5.90 -21.00 -14.00
CA ILE A 480 -4.95 -20.21 -13.21
C ILE A 480 -3.52 -20.42 -13.69
N ASP A 481 -3.12 -21.66 -13.97
CA ASP A 481 -1.78 -21.98 -14.46
C ASP A 481 -1.52 -21.35 -15.84
N ARG A 482 -2.53 -21.29 -16.72
CA ARG A 482 -2.45 -20.62 -18.02
C ARG A 482 -2.40 -19.10 -17.89
N CYS A 483 -3.23 -18.52 -17.03
CA CYS A 483 -3.20 -17.09 -16.74
C CYS A 483 -1.84 -16.65 -16.18
N THR A 484 -1.20 -17.51 -15.37
CA THR A 484 0.06 -17.21 -14.68
C THR A 484 1.30 -17.78 -15.38
N ARG A 485 1.23 -18.09 -16.68
CA ARG A 485 2.41 -18.48 -17.47
C ARG A 485 3.49 -17.39 -17.38
N GLY A 486 4.74 -17.83 -17.27
CA GLY A 486 5.89 -16.96 -17.01
C GLY A 486 6.19 -16.70 -15.54
N ARG A 487 5.37 -17.20 -14.59
CA ARG A 487 5.64 -17.07 -13.15
C ARG A 487 7.05 -17.52 -12.78
N GLN A 488 7.73 -16.71 -11.96
CA GLN A 488 9.04 -17.01 -11.39
C GLN A 488 8.94 -17.12 -9.87
N ALA A 489 9.90 -17.84 -9.27
CA ALA A 489 9.99 -17.91 -7.82
C ALA A 489 10.62 -16.61 -7.28
N GLY A 490 9.83 -15.83 -6.53
CA GLY A 490 10.30 -14.59 -5.91
C GLY A 490 11.28 -14.81 -4.75
N LEU A 491 11.90 -13.72 -4.30
CA LEU A 491 12.84 -13.69 -3.17
C LEU A 491 12.27 -14.32 -1.89
N SER A 492 10.95 -14.24 -1.70
CA SER A 492 10.27 -14.80 -0.53
C SER A 492 10.55 -16.30 -0.34
N ARG A 493 10.87 -17.03 -1.42
CA ARG A 493 11.29 -18.45 -1.38
C ARG A 493 12.63 -18.66 -0.65
N LEU A 494 13.47 -17.65 -0.57
CA LEU A 494 14.80 -17.72 0.04
C LEU A 494 14.86 -16.96 1.37
N ILE A 495 14.16 -15.83 1.46
CA ILE A 495 14.21 -14.94 2.62
C ILE A 495 12.79 -14.66 3.09
N VAL A 496 12.54 -14.85 4.38
CA VAL A 496 11.23 -14.61 5.00
C VAL A 496 11.37 -13.73 6.23
N ARG A 497 10.28 -13.02 6.55
CA ARG A 497 10.16 -12.28 7.81
C ARG A 497 9.79 -13.24 8.94
N ARG A 498 10.61 -13.25 9.99
CA ARG A 498 10.32 -13.88 11.29
C ARG A 498 10.29 -12.79 12.36
N ARG A 499 9.09 -12.31 12.69
CA ARG A 499 8.86 -11.17 13.60
C ARG A 499 9.61 -9.91 13.14
N ASP A 500 10.59 -9.49 13.91
CA ASP A 500 11.46 -8.31 13.78
C ASP A 500 12.71 -8.58 12.93
N LYS A 501 12.84 -9.77 12.33
CA LYS A 501 14.04 -10.18 11.60
C LYS A 501 13.72 -10.74 10.22
N LEU A 502 14.64 -10.53 9.29
CA LEU A 502 14.77 -11.30 8.06
C LEU A 502 15.65 -12.51 8.30
N VAL A 503 15.17 -13.68 7.87
CA VAL A 503 15.87 -14.96 8.00
C VAL A 503 15.83 -15.76 6.70
N LEU A 504 16.80 -16.64 6.51
CA LEU A 504 16.75 -17.62 5.42
C LEU A 504 15.60 -18.61 5.65
N ARG A 505 14.81 -18.88 4.59
CA ARG A 505 13.58 -19.69 4.68
C ARG A 505 13.85 -21.11 5.22
N ASP A 506 14.92 -21.76 4.78
CA ASP A 506 15.28 -23.11 5.25
C ASP A 506 15.66 -23.16 6.74
N LEU A 507 15.99 -22.00 7.33
CA LEU A 507 16.36 -21.85 8.74
C LEU A 507 15.23 -21.27 9.61
N GLU A 508 14.07 -20.96 9.03
CA GLU A 508 12.97 -20.28 9.74
C GLU A 508 12.61 -20.95 11.06
N ASN A 509 12.52 -22.30 11.05
CA ASN A 509 12.09 -23.13 12.17
C ASN A 509 13.21 -23.94 12.83
N THR A 510 14.43 -23.90 12.28
CA THR A 510 15.51 -24.84 12.63
C THR A 510 16.79 -24.14 13.10
N GLY A 511 16.92 -22.82 12.92
CA GLY A 511 18.11 -22.08 13.36
C GLY A 511 18.00 -20.56 13.23
N GLU A 512 19.17 -19.91 13.22
CA GLU A 512 19.32 -18.49 12.95
C GLU A 512 20.28 -18.29 11.78
N SER A 513 19.84 -17.56 10.75
CA SER A 513 20.74 -17.04 9.72
C SER A 513 21.41 -15.76 10.21
N THR A 514 22.69 -15.61 9.92
CA THR A 514 23.39 -14.35 10.08
C THR A 514 22.87 -13.32 9.07
N ALA A 515 23.00 -12.04 9.40
CA ALA A 515 22.63 -10.98 8.46
C ALA A 515 23.50 -10.99 7.18
N LYS A 516 24.77 -11.39 7.28
CA LYS A 516 25.66 -11.56 6.13
C LYS A 516 25.14 -12.63 5.17
N GLU A 517 24.62 -13.75 5.67
CA GLU A 517 24.03 -14.79 4.83
C GLU A 517 22.74 -14.32 4.14
N VAL A 518 21.88 -13.59 4.86
CA VAL A 518 20.64 -13.01 4.29
C VAL A 518 20.97 -12.04 3.17
N GLN A 519 21.89 -11.10 3.41
CA GLN A 519 22.30 -10.10 2.43
C GLN A 519 22.97 -10.74 1.21
N LYS A 520 23.89 -11.68 1.42
CA LYS A 520 24.54 -12.39 0.31
C LYS A 520 23.51 -13.13 -0.55
N THR A 521 22.56 -13.82 0.09
CA THR A 521 21.47 -14.52 -0.61
C THR A 521 20.62 -13.55 -1.43
N ALA A 522 20.27 -12.38 -0.87
CA ALA A 522 19.54 -11.35 -1.59
C ALA A 522 20.35 -10.79 -2.76
N ARG A 523 21.62 -10.43 -2.54
CA ARG A 523 22.52 -9.93 -3.59
C ARG A 523 22.61 -10.91 -4.75
N ASP A 524 22.89 -12.18 -4.47
CA ASP A 524 23.05 -13.22 -5.48
C ASP A 524 21.73 -13.44 -6.26
N TRP A 525 20.59 -13.42 -5.58
CA TRP A 525 19.27 -13.54 -6.20
C TRP A 525 18.95 -12.31 -7.07
N TRP A 526 19.10 -11.10 -6.55
CA TRP A 526 18.82 -9.86 -7.27
C TRP A 526 19.76 -9.65 -8.46
N ALA A 527 21.04 -9.97 -8.33
CA ALA A 527 21.97 -9.89 -9.45
C ALA A 527 21.52 -10.77 -10.62
N LYS A 528 21.00 -11.97 -10.33
CA LYS A 528 20.41 -12.84 -11.34
C LYS A 528 19.11 -12.27 -11.90
N GLU A 529 18.17 -11.89 -11.03
CA GLU A 529 16.85 -11.39 -11.43
C GLU A 529 16.94 -10.13 -12.30
N ILE A 530 17.87 -9.22 -11.97
CA ILE A 530 18.16 -8.02 -12.75
C ILE A 530 18.78 -8.40 -14.10
N ALA A 531 19.72 -9.35 -14.15
CA ALA A 531 20.31 -9.80 -15.40
C ALA A 531 19.26 -10.45 -16.33
N ASP A 532 18.36 -11.27 -15.78
CA ASP A 532 17.26 -11.88 -16.52
C ASP A 532 16.27 -10.81 -17.02
N SER A 533 15.96 -9.80 -16.18
CA SER A 533 15.13 -8.65 -16.56
C SER A 533 15.76 -7.82 -17.67
N GLU A 534 17.06 -7.55 -17.58
CA GLU A 534 17.82 -6.84 -18.63
C GLU A 534 17.78 -7.60 -19.96
N ALA A 535 18.02 -8.91 -19.93
CA ALA A 535 17.98 -9.74 -21.12
C ALA A 535 16.59 -9.73 -21.78
N TRP A 536 15.53 -9.88 -20.98
CA TRP A 536 14.15 -9.82 -21.47
C TRP A 536 13.81 -8.45 -22.07
N LEU A 537 14.22 -7.35 -21.42
CA LEU A 537 14.00 -5.99 -21.93
C LEU A 537 14.75 -5.72 -23.23
N MET A 538 15.97 -6.24 -23.38
CA MET A 538 16.73 -6.15 -24.63
C MET A 538 16.07 -6.96 -25.74
N GLU A 539 15.68 -8.21 -25.48
CA GLU A 539 14.97 -9.06 -26.45
C GLU A 539 13.68 -8.39 -26.92
N ARG A 540 12.90 -7.85 -25.96
CA ARG A 540 11.69 -7.06 -26.23
C ARG A 540 11.99 -5.88 -27.13
N ALA A 541 12.97 -5.05 -26.77
CA ALA A 541 13.29 -3.84 -27.53
C ALA A 541 13.76 -4.16 -28.96
N GLU A 542 14.55 -5.22 -29.14
CA GLU A 542 14.99 -5.66 -30.46
C GLU A 542 13.86 -6.27 -31.28
N GLY A 543 13.02 -7.11 -30.67
CA GLY A 543 11.85 -7.70 -31.35
C GLY A 543 10.84 -6.64 -31.77
N MET A 544 10.61 -5.63 -30.93
CA MET A 544 9.76 -4.48 -31.27
C MET A 544 10.31 -3.70 -32.46
N LYS A 545 11.64 -3.50 -32.53
CA LYS A 545 12.29 -2.85 -33.67
C LYS A 545 12.21 -3.68 -34.96
N ARG A 546 12.29 -5.01 -34.86
CA ARG A 546 12.12 -5.93 -36.00
C ARG A 546 10.65 -6.11 -36.41
N GLY A 547 9.71 -5.79 -35.52
CA GLY A 547 8.28 -6.01 -35.72
C GLY A 547 7.84 -7.46 -35.54
N ASP A 548 8.66 -8.30 -34.90
CA ASP A 548 8.40 -9.73 -34.65
C ASP A 548 8.17 -10.07 -33.17
N TRP A 549 8.12 -9.05 -32.29
CA TRP A 549 7.84 -9.25 -30.87
C TRP A 549 6.44 -9.80 -30.64
N ASN A 550 6.36 -10.91 -29.91
CA ASN A 550 5.11 -11.42 -29.38
C ASN A 550 4.70 -10.62 -28.14
N GLU A 551 3.78 -9.67 -28.30
CA GLU A 551 3.23 -8.85 -27.21
C GLU A 551 2.51 -9.69 -26.13
N ASN A 552 2.16 -10.95 -26.43
CA ASN A 552 1.71 -11.93 -25.45
C ASN A 552 2.79 -13.02 -25.27
N TYR A 553 3.97 -12.59 -24.80
CA TYR A 553 5.21 -13.39 -24.77
C TYR A 553 5.02 -14.79 -24.14
N TYR A 554 4.20 -14.88 -23.09
CA TYR A 554 3.93 -16.12 -22.36
C TYR A 554 2.69 -16.90 -22.82
N ASP A 555 2.05 -16.48 -23.92
CA ASP A 555 0.85 -17.11 -24.48
C ASP A 555 -0.26 -17.27 -23.43
N ARG A 556 -0.56 -16.18 -22.71
CA ARG A 556 -1.67 -16.16 -21.73
C ARG A 556 -3.02 -16.02 -22.48
N PRO A 557 -4.12 -16.57 -21.95
CA PRO A 557 -5.44 -16.28 -22.50
C PRO A 557 -5.74 -14.78 -22.43
N SER A 558 -6.63 -14.28 -23.29
CA SER A 558 -7.22 -12.94 -23.18
C SER A 558 -8.19 -12.85 -22.01
N LEU A 559 -8.52 -11.63 -21.56
CA LEU A 559 -9.52 -11.44 -20.51
C LEU A 559 -10.90 -11.99 -20.90
N ARG A 560 -11.24 -11.94 -22.20
CA ARG A 560 -12.49 -12.52 -22.73
C ARG A 560 -12.51 -14.03 -22.58
N GLU A 561 -11.44 -14.71 -22.97
CA GLU A 561 -11.32 -16.17 -22.85
C GLU A 561 -11.39 -16.60 -21.38
N VAL A 562 -10.71 -15.89 -20.47
CA VAL A 562 -10.80 -16.16 -19.02
C VAL A 562 -12.24 -16.02 -18.52
N ARG A 563 -12.95 -14.94 -18.90
CA ARG A 563 -14.35 -14.74 -18.51
C ARG A 563 -15.27 -15.83 -19.05
N GLU A 564 -15.08 -16.25 -20.29
CA GLU A 564 -15.87 -17.30 -20.94
C GLU A 564 -15.67 -18.65 -20.24
N GLU A 565 -14.43 -19.01 -19.90
CA GLU A 565 -14.13 -20.24 -19.17
C GLU A 565 -14.69 -20.23 -17.74
N LEU A 566 -14.62 -19.09 -17.03
CA LEU A 566 -15.22 -18.94 -15.70
C LEU A 566 -16.75 -19.04 -15.74
N THR A 567 -17.39 -18.43 -16.74
CA THR A 567 -18.84 -18.52 -16.96
C THR A 567 -19.23 -19.97 -17.23
N LYS A 568 -18.51 -20.65 -18.13
CA LYS A 568 -18.72 -22.07 -18.43
C LYS A 568 -18.59 -22.93 -17.17
N PHE A 569 -17.58 -22.70 -16.34
CA PHE A 569 -17.41 -23.40 -15.07
C PHE A 569 -18.60 -23.18 -14.12
N LEU A 570 -19.12 -21.96 -14.03
CA LEU A 570 -20.31 -21.64 -13.22
C LEU A 570 -21.56 -22.39 -13.71
N GLU A 571 -21.77 -22.44 -15.03
CA GLU A 571 -22.91 -23.10 -15.68
C GLU A 571 -22.86 -24.62 -15.54
N GLU A 572 -21.70 -25.24 -15.81
CA GLU A 572 -21.50 -26.70 -15.77
C GLU A 572 -21.67 -27.29 -14.36
N ASN A 573 -21.45 -26.48 -13.32
CA ASN A 573 -21.64 -26.90 -11.93
C ASN A 573 -23.02 -26.52 -11.36
N HIS A 574 -23.94 -26.01 -12.20
CA HIS A 574 -25.32 -25.67 -11.84
C HIS A 574 -25.44 -24.74 -10.62
N PHE A 575 -24.56 -23.72 -10.55
CA PHE A 575 -24.57 -22.74 -9.46
C PHE A 575 -25.53 -21.55 -9.71
N CYS A 576 -26.27 -21.56 -10.82
CA CYS A 576 -27.23 -20.52 -11.19
C CYS A 576 -28.57 -20.63 -10.46
#